data_AF-T1DJN9-F1
#
_entry.id   AF-T1DJN9-F1
#
_cell.length_a   1.000
_cell.length_b   1.000
_cell.length_c   1.000
_cell.angle_alpha   90.00
_cell.angle_beta   90.00
_cell.angle_gamma   90.00
#
_symmetry.space_group_name_H-M   'P 1'
#
loop_
_entity.id
_entity.type
_entity.pdbx_description
1 polymer ?
#
loop_
_entity_poly.entity_id
_entity_poly.type
_entity_poly.pdbx_seq_one_letter_code
_entity_poly.pdbx_strand_id
1 'polypeptide(L)'
;KIIALVACMAVIVAAYEDAHPKYKYEYGVKDSHTHDHKSQWEHRDGDVVKGQYTVDEADGTHRVVDYSSDHKTGFQAHVQRNGHAAHPHGE
;
A
#
# COMPACT_ATOMS: atom_id res chain seq x y z
N LYS A 1 1.55 -30.18 -38.06
CA LYS A 1 1.65 -28.71 -37.83
C LYS A 1 0.47 -28.17 -37.02
N ILE A 2 -0.78 -28.40 -37.45
CA ILE A 2 -1.99 -27.97 -36.69
C ILE A 2 -2.08 -28.63 -35.30
N ILE A 3 -1.77 -29.92 -35.20
CA ILE A 3 -1.77 -30.65 -33.90
C ILE A 3 -0.77 -30.05 -32.90
N ALA A 4 0.40 -29.61 -33.37
CA ALA A 4 1.40 -28.96 -32.51
C ALA A 4 0.95 -27.57 -32.05
N LEU A 5 0.28 -26.78 -32.92
CA LEU A 5 -0.25 -25.46 -32.56
C LEU A 5 -1.38 -25.56 -31.53
N VAL A 6 -2.29 -26.52 -31.71
CA VAL A 6 -3.40 -26.78 -30.76
C VAL A 6 -2.87 -27.32 -29.44
N ALA A 7 -1.87 -28.20 -29.47
CA ALA A 7 -1.19 -28.66 -28.26
C ALA A 7 -0.46 -27.50 -27.54
N CYS A 8 0.25 -26.63 -28.27
CA CYS A 8 0.86 -25.43 -27.69
C CYS A 8 -0.18 -24.50 -27.06
N MET A 9 -1.32 -24.25 -27.72
CA MET A 9 -2.39 -23.42 -27.16
C MET A 9 -3.01 -24.05 -25.90
N ALA A 10 -3.28 -25.36 -25.92
CA ALA A 10 -3.78 -26.07 -24.75
C ALA A 10 -2.78 -26.06 -23.57
N VAL A 11 -1.48 -26.18 -23.86
CA VAL A 11 -0.40 -26.05 -22.87
C VAL A 11 -0.33 -24.63 -22.30
N ILE A 12 -0.50 -23.59 -23.14
CA ILE A 12 -0.53 -22.18 -22.70
C ILE A 12 -1.73 -21.93 -21.79
N VAL A 13 -2.93 -22.43 -22.15
CA VAL A 13 -4.15 -22.26 -21.34
C VAL A 13 -4.03 -23.00 -20.00
N ALA A 14 -3.48 -24.21 -19.99
CA ALA A 14 -3.30 -24.99 -18.76
C ALA A 14 -2.21 -24.44 -17.82
N ALA A 15 -1.29 -23.62 -18.34
CA ALA A 15 -0.20 -23.01 -17.55
C ALA A 15 -0.56 -21.63 -16.97
N TYR A 16 -1.73 -21.08 -17.30
CA TYR A 16 -2.18 -19.80 -16.73
C TYR A 16 -2.89 -20.07 -15.40
N GLU A 17 -2.12 -20.25 -14.33
CA GLU A 17 -2.67 -20.11 -12.99
C GLU A 17 -3.04 -18.65 -12.75
N ASP A 18 -4.33 -18.37 -12.63
CA ASP A 18 -4.85 -17.09 -12.15
C ASP A 18 -4.54 -16.97 -10.65
N ALA A 19 -3.32 -16.54 -10.34
CA ALA A 19 -2.93 -16.26 -8.98
C ALA A 19 -3.75 -15.06 -8.47
N HIS A 20 -4.59 -15.30 -7.46
CA HIS A 20 -5.38 -14.25 -6.80
C HIS A 20 -4.74 -13.88 -5.45
N PRO A 21 -3.69 -13.04 -5.43
CA PRO A 21 -2.95 -12.71 -4.22
C PRO A 21 -3.85 -11.99 -3.21
N LYS A 22 -3.79 -12.42 -1.95
CA LYS A 22 -4.65 -11.88 -0.90
C LYS A 22 -3.91 -11.86 0.44
N TYR A 23 -3.92 -10.71 1.09
CA TYR A 23 -3.41 -10.56 2.45
C TYR A 23 -4.11 -9.40 3.18
N LYS A 24 -3.98 -9.43 4.50
CA LYS A 24 -4.28 -8.29 5.37
C LYS A 24 -3.18 -8.21 6.42
N TYR A 25 -2.71 -7.01 6.72
CA TYR A 25 -1.84 -6.79 7.87
C TYR A 25 -2.13 -5.43 8.49
N GLU A 26 -1.74 -5.30 9.77
CA GLU A 26 -1.73 -4.04 10.49
C GLU A 26 -0.57 -4.05 11.50
N TYR A 27 -0.01 -2.87 11.77
CA TYR A 27 0.96 -2.67 12.84
C TYR A 27 0.91 -1.23 13.34
N GLY A 28 1.47 -1.00 14.53
CA GLY A 28 1.64 0.33 15.08
C GLY A 28 2.81 0.40 16.05
N VAL A 29 3.36 1.61 16.19
CA VAL A 29 4.38 1.96 17.18
C VAL A 29 3.82 3.07 18.04
N LYS A 30 4.01 2.94 19.35
CA LYS A 30 3.72 3.98 20.34
C LYS A 30 4.80 3.95 21.40
N ASP A 31 5.87 4.67 21.14
CA ASP A 31 7.02 4.76 22.03
C ASP A 31 7.09 6.16 22.66
N SER A 32 6.88 6.23 23.98
CA SER A 32 6.97 7.49 24.73
C SER A 32 8.39 8.01 24.91
N HIS A 33 9.42 7.16 24.75
CA HIS A 33 10.81 7.58 24.91
C HIS A 33 11.31 8.30 23.65
N THR A 34 11.14 7.68 22.49
CA THR A 34 11.53 8.27 21.20
C THR A 34 10.49 9.22 20.64
N HIS A 35 9.27 9.21 21.19
CA HIS A 35 8.09 9.90 20.67
C HIS A 35 7.66 9.38 19.28
N ASP A 36 8.07 8.16 18.92
CA ASP A 36 7.59 7.52 17.70
C ASP A 36 6.15 7.03 17.89
N HIS A 37 5.23 7.68 17.18
CA HIS A 37 3.85 7.28 17.10
C HIS A 37 3.40 7.18 15.64
N LYS A 38 3.11 5.95 15.23
CA LYS A 38 2.69 5.63 13.86
C LYS A 38 1.80 4.40 13.83
N SER A 39 0.96 4.29 12.80
CA SER A 39 0.18 3.09 12.52
C SER A 39 0.12 2.84 11.02
N GLN A 40 -0.09 1.59 10.62
CA GLN A 40 -0.33 1.23 9.23
C GLN A 40 -1.22 0.00 9.14
N TRP A 41 -2.10 -0.01 8.15
CA TRP A 41 -2.80 -1.21 7.70
C TRP A 41 -2.79 -1.28 6.18
N GLU A 42 -2.83 -2.51 5.65
CA GLU A 42 -3.00 -2.76 4.22
C GLU A 42 -3.82 -4.03 4.00
N HIS A 43 -4.67 -3.96 2.99
CA HIS A 43 -5.44 -5.08 2.48
C HIS A 43 -5.23 -5.20 0.98
N ARG A 44 -4.81 -6.39 0.54
CA ARG A 44 -4.79 -6.77 -0.86
C ARG A 44 -5.85 -7.84 -1.13
N ASP A 45 -6.58 -7.64 -2.23
CA ASP A 45 -7.53 -8.59 -2.80
C ASP A 45 -7.34 -8.58 -4.33
N GLY A 46 -6.63 -9.60 -4.83
CA GLY A 46 -6.22 -9.68 -6.24
C GLY A 46 -5.35 -8.49 -6.66
N ASP A 47 -5.86 -7.73 -7.63
CA ASP A 47 -5.19 -6.55 -8.18
C ASP A 47 -5.44 -5.28 -7.37
N VAL A 48 -6.30 -5.32 -6.36
CA VAL A 48 -6.68 -4.14 -5.57
C VAL A 48 -5.94 -4.14 -4.25
N VAL A 49 -5.18 -3.08 -4.00
CA VAL A 49 -4.57 -2.77 -2.71
C VAL A 49 -5.27 -1.54 -2.13
N LYS A 50 -5.56 -1.56 -0.83
CA LYS A 50 -6.01 -0.41 -0.05
C LYS A 50 -5.28 -0.40 1.27
N GLY A 51 -4.95 0.79 1.77
CA GLY A 51 -4.35 0.91 3.08
C GLY A 51 -4.37 2.34 3.59
N GLN A 52 -3.90 2.48 4.82
CA GLN A 52 -3.64 3.77 5.44
C GLN A 52 -2.35 3.68 6.24
N TYR A 53 -1.63 4.78 6.35
CA TYR A 53 -0.67 4.95 7.43
C TYR A 53 -0.85 6.31 8.12
N THR A 54 -0.47 6.35 9.40
CA THR A 54 -0.41 7.57 10.21
C THR A 54 0.99 7.77 10.78
N VAL A 55 1.44 9.02 10.87
CA VAL A 55 2.72 9.38 11.47
C VAL A 55 2.57 10.71 12.20
N ASP A 56 2.96 10.75 13.49
CA ASP A 56 3.24 12.00 14.19
C ASP A 56 4.62 12.51 13.71
N GLU A 57 4.63 13.69 13.08
CA GLU A 57 5.82 14.24 12.42
C GLU A 57 6.63 15.14 13.36
N ALA A 58 7.92 15.25 13.07
CA ALA A 58 8.86 16.04 13.89
C ALA A 58 8.54 17.55 13.92
N ASP A 59 7.79 18.05 12.92
CA ASP A 59 7.33 19.44 12.85
C ASP A 59 6.05 19.70 13.67
N GLY A 60 5.56 18.70 14.40
CA GLY A 60 4.35 18.76 15.22
C GLY A 60 3.06 18.48 14.44
N THR A 61 3.14 18.17 13.14
CA THR A 61 1.96 17.79 12.35
C THR A 61 1.64 16.31 12.48
N HIS A 62 0.38 15.95 12.27
CA HIS A 62 -0.08 14.57 12.17
C HIS A 62 -0.43 14.26 10.72
N ARG A 63 0.28 13.32 10.12
CA ARG A 63 0.03 12.90 8.74
C ARG A 63 -0.86 11.66 8.72
N VAL A 64 -1.90 11.70 7.90
CA VAL A 64 -2.73 10.55 7.52
C VAL A 64 -2.64 10.39 6.02
N VAL A 65 -2.29 9.20 5.55
CA VAL A 65 -2.27 8.88 4.11
C VAL A 65 -3.12 7.67 3.85
N ASP A 66 -4.26 7.90 3.21
CA ASP A 66 -5.07 6.85 2.62
C ASP A 66 -4.54 6.55 1.22
N TYR A 67 -4.33 5.29 0.90
CA TYR A 67 -3.83 4.89 -0.42
C TYR A 67 -4.58 3.71 -1.00
N SER A 68 -4.61 3.67 -2.33
CA SER A 68 -5.11 2.54 -3.11
C SER A 68 -4.25 2.30 -4.34
N SER A 69 -4.25 1.07 -4.85
CA SER A 69 -3.61 0.73 -6.12
C SER A 69 -4.44 -0.31 -6.87
N ASP A 70 -4.62 -0.12 -8.17
CA ASP A 70 -5.21 -1.11 -9.07
C ASP A 70 -4.60 -1.05 -10.48
N HIS A 71 -4.93 -2.02 -11.34
CA HIS A 71 -4.37 -2.11 -12.69
C HIS A 71 -4.83 -0.99 -13.66
N LYS A 72 -5.88 -0.23 -13.31
CA LYS A 72 -6.47 0.79 -14.18
C LYS A 72 -5.92 2.17 -13.88
N THR A 73 -5.81 2.50 -12.60
CA THR A 73 -5.49 3.84 -12.09
C THR A 73 -4.09 3.91 -11.49
N GLY A 74 -3.46 2.76 -11.24
CA GLY A 74 -2.18 2.68 -10.55
C GLY A 74 -2.30 3.12 -9.09
N PHE A 75 -1.17 3.50 -8.50
CA PHE A 75 -1.14 3.98 -7.12
C PHE A 75 -1.74 5.38 -6.99
N GLN A 76 -2.64 5.55 -6.04
CA GLN A 76 -3.25 6.82 -5.67
C GLN A 76 -3.15 7.01 -4.15
N ALA A 77 -2.82 8.23 -3.72
CA ALA A 77 -2.73 8.58 -2.31
C ALA A 77 -3.46 9.88 -2.03
N HIS A 78 -4.21 9.92 -0.94
CA HIS A 78 -4.79 11.11 -0.37
C HIS A 78 -4.05 11.45 0.92
N VAL A 79 -3.28 12.54 0.89
CA VAL A 79 -2.43 12.96 2.01
C VAL A 79 -3.12 14.07 2.78
N GLN A 80 -3.39 13.82 4.05
CA GLN A 80 -3.88 14.81 5.01
C GLN A 80 -2.75 15.13 6.00
N ARG A 81 -2.59 16.42 6.30
CA ARG A 81 -1.65 16.89 7.31
C ARG A 81 -2.39 17.81 8.26
N ASN A 82 -2.55 17.35 9.49
CA ASN A 82 -3.29 18.01 10.54
C ASN A 82 -2.32 18.72 11.50
N GLY A 83 -2.70 19.88 12.02
CA GLY A 83 -1.86 20.67 12.94
C GLY A 83 -1.09 21.80 12.24
N HIS A 84 -0.21 22.46 12.99
CA HIS A 84 0.59 23.57 12.51
C HIS A 84 2.06 23.15 12.47
N ALA A 85 2.68 23.20 11.29
CA ALA A 85 4.09 22.89 11.14
C ALA A 85 4.93 23.99 11.83
N ALA A 86 5.68 23.61 12.86
CA ALA A 86 6.63 24.48 13.51
C ALA A 86 8.04 24.11 13.03
N HIS A 87 8.62 24.93 12.16
CA HIS A 87 10.03 24.82 11.83
C HIS A 87 10.85 25.55 12.90
N PRO A 88 11.91 24.93 13.47
CA PRO A 88 12.84 25.66 14.30
C PRO A 88 13.42 26.82 13.49
N HIS A 89 13.22 28.05 13.95
CA HIS A 89 14.05 29.15 13.50
C HIS A 89 15.44 28.89 14.10
N GLY A 90 16.39 28.46 13.27
CA GLY A 90 17.77 28.28 13.70
C GLY A 90 18.28 29.55 14.36
N GLU A 91 18.86 29.42 15.55
CA GLU A 91 19.68 30.45 16.19
C GLU A 91 21.07 30.54 15.54
#